data_AF-A0A7S8RHN4-F1
#
_entry.id   AF-A0A7S8RHN4-F1
#
_cell.length_a   1.000
_cell.length_b   1.000
_cell.length_c   1.000
_cell.angle_alpha   90.00
_cell.angle_beta   90.00
_cell.angle_gamma   90.00
#
_symmetry.space_group_name_H-M   'P 1'
#
loop_
_entity.id
_entity.type
_entity.pdbx_description
1 polymer ?
#
loop_
_entity_poly.entity_id
_entity_poly.type
_entity_poly.pdbx_seq_one_letter_code
_entity_poly.pdbx_strand_id
1 'polypeptide(L)'
;MDSSSEAPVPFNAAAFDDVNELYSLLVYWVTVWAGTLRQPVPGVAGRAWRSDTGRIIGLPRSTSPVDGQRLVSGLAGWLGDRLDAILSADRPDDVDAMSDAVRDVWRMNARWPRIERPSFSAVPCPRQDCGARIAVYPPAFEGDDRRVVCTAGHWYPEEEYEHLIRVFEQVAREEAKTARVAKRLAKRYGIGATT
;
A
#
# COMPACT_ATOMS: atom_id res chain seq x y z
N MET A 1 -17.83 3.09 -29.45
CA MET A 1 -16.66 2.78 -28.61
C MET A 1 -16.21 4.10 -28.05
N ASP A 2 -16.66 4.41 -26.83
CA ASP A 2 -16.43 5.70 -26.17
C ASP A 2 -14.95 5.86 -25.83
N SER A 3 -14.27 6.78 -26.53
CA SER A 3 -13.02 7.37 -26.06
C SER A 3 -13.36 8.67 -25.34
N SER A 4 -13.63 8.60 -24.04
CA SER A 4 -13.53 9.79 -23.20
C SER A 4 -12.07 10.24 -23.23
N SER A 5 -11.78 11.27 -24.05
CA SER A 5 -10.47 11.91 -24.13
C SER A 5 -10.31 12.91 -22.98
N GLU A 6 -10.50 12.45 -21.75
CA GLU A 6 -10.11 13.27 -20.59
C GLU A 6 -8.59 13.28 -20.54
N ALA A 7 -8.01 14.48 -20.61
CA ALA A 7 -6.57 14.64 -20.46
C ALA A 7 -6.17 14.04 -19.10
N PRO A 8 -5.14 13.17 -19.06
CA PRO A 8 -4.69 12.59 -17.81
C PRO A 8 -4.35 13.72 -16.83
N VAL A 9 -4.87 13.61 -15.62
CA VAL A 9 -4.61 14.60 -14.56
C VAL A 9 -3.12 14.64 -14.25
N PRO A 10 -2.53 15.82 -13.95
CA PRO A 10 -1.08 15.98 -13.80
C PRO A 10 -0.53 15.39 -12.49
N PHE A 11 -1.30 14.52 -11.82
CA PHE A 11 -0.96 13.88 -10.56
C PHE A 11 -1.61 12.51 -10.47
N ASN A 12 -1.14 11.68 -9.54
CA ASN A 12 -1.74 10.37 -9.31
C ASN A 12 -3.15 10.51 -8.70
N ALA A 13 -4.18 10.36 -9.55
CA ALA A 13 -5.59 10.48 -9.15
C ALA A 13 -5.96 9.50 -8.02
N ALA A 14 -5.49 8.25 -8.12
CA ALA A 14 -5.79 7.22 -7.13
C ALA A 14 -5.20 7.56 -5.75
N ALA A 15 -3.99 8.12 -5.71
CA ALA A 15 -3.38 8.57 -4.45
C ALA A 15 -4.14 9.76 -3.85
N PHE A 16 -4.62 10.67 -4.70
CA PHE A 16 -5.44 11.81 -4.28
C PHE A 16 -6.78 11.35 -3.70
N ASP A 17 -7.46 10.42 -4.36
CA ASP A 17 -8.74 9.87 -3.90
C ASP A 17 -8.57 9.12 -2.57
N ASP A 18 -7.56 8.24 -2.47
CA ASP A 18 -7.26 7.48 -1.25
C ASP A 18 -6.97 8.42 -0.05
N VAL A 19 -6.20 9.50 -0.26
CA VAL A 19 -5.90 10.47 0.81
C VAL A 19 -7.16 11.22 1.28
N ASN A 20 -8.04 11.60 0.35
CA ASN A 20 -9.29 12.28 0.69
C ASN A 20 -10.26 11.34 1.40
N GLU A 21 -10.34 10.07 0.97
CA GLU A 21 -11.11 9.03 1.65
C GLU A 21 -10.63 8.87 3.11
N LEU A 22 -9.33 8.70 3.33
CA LEU A 22 -8.75 8.60 4.68
C LEU A 22 -9.05 9.82 5.56
N TYR A 23 -8.90 11.02 4.99
CA TYR A 23 -9.19 12.24 5.73
C TYR A 23 -10.68 12.32 6.09
N SER A 24 -11.56 11.97 5.15
CA SER A 24 -13.00 11.96 5.39
C SER A 24 -13.40 11.00 6.51
N LEU A 25 -12.79 9.81 6.54
CA LEU A 25 -12.98 8.78 7.55
C LEU A 25 -12.49 9.24 8.93
N LEU A 26 -11.33 9.92 8.98
CA LEU A 26 -10.81 10.50 10.21
C LEU A 26 -11.75 11.58 10.77
N VAL A 27 -12.23 12.50 9.93
CA VAL A 27 -13.19 13.52 10.34
C VAL A 27 -14.52 12.90 10.80
N TYR A 28 -14.99 11.85 10.11
CA TYR A 28 -16.17 11.08 10.50
C TYR A 28 -16.03 10.53 11.93
N TRP A 29 -14.96 9.80 12.23
CA TRP A 29 -14.76 9.21 13.56
C TRP A 29 -14.60 10.26 14.65
N VAL A 30 -13.88 11.35 14.38
CA VAL A 30 -13.81 12.49 15.32
C VAL A 30 -15.20 13.07 15.60
N THR A 31 -16.05 13.19 14.58
CA THR A 31 -17.41 13.74 14.74
C THR A 31 -18.30 12.79 15.54
N VAL A 32 -18.24 11.48 15.27
CA VAL A 32 -18.97 10.44 16.03
C VAL A 32 -18.58 10.49 17.50
N TRP A 33 -17.28 10.42 17.81
CA TRP A 33 -16.81 10.41 19.19
C TRP A 33 -17.03 11.74 19.91
N ALA A 34 -16.92 12.87 19.22
CA ALA A 34 -17.27 14.17 19.80
C ALA A 34 -18.75 14.20 20.22
N GLY A 35 -19.64 13.66 19.38
CA GLY A 35 -21.07 13.50 19.72
C GLY A 35 -21.30 12.58 20.91
N THR A 36 -20.70 11.39 20.91
CA THR A 36 -20.82 10.40 21.99
C THR A 36 -20.30 10.93 23.32
N LEU A 37 -19.14 11.60 23.31
CA LEU A 37 -18.51 12.16 24.51
C LEU A 37 -19.08 13.53 24.91
N ARG A 38 -20.02 14.09 24.13
CA ARG A 38 -20.57 15.46 24.29
C ARG A 38 -19.50 16.54 24.36
N GLN A 39 -18.47 16.39 23.54
CA GLN A 39 -17.36 17.34 23.44
C GLN A 39 -17.43 18.13 22.14
N PRO A 40 -16.86 19.35 22.09
CA PRO A 40 -16.78 20.09 20.86
C PRO A 40 -15.91 19.35 19.83
N VAL A 41 -16.40 19.32 18.59
CA VAL A 41 -15.61 18.85 17.46
C VAL A 41 -14.42 19.80 17.26
N PRO A 42 -13.19 19.28 17.06
CA PRO A 42 -12.03 20.11 16.74
C PRO A 42 -12.31 21.05 15.58
N GLY A 43 -11.95 22.33 15.72
CA GLY A 43 -12.16 23.33 14.65
C GLY A 43 -11.51 22.94 13.31
N VAL A 44 -10.45 22.10 13.36
CA VAL A 44 -9.81 21.55 12.16
C VAL A 44 -10.72 20.64 11.33
N ALA A 45 -11.69 19.92 11.93
CA ALA A 45 -12.69 19.14 11.21
C ALA A 45 -13.73 20.02 10.51
N GLY A 46 -13.97 21.23 11.02
CA GLY A 46 -14.85 22.22 10.38
C GLY A 46 -14.34 22.72 9.03
N ARG A 47 -13.03 22.61 8.78
CA ARG A 47 -12.39 23.04 7.53
C ARG A 47 -12.41 22.00 6.42
N ALA A 48 -12.89 20.78 6.70
CA ALA A 48 -12.91 19.69 5.73
C ALA A 48 -13.67 20.09 4.44
N TRP A 49 -13.19 19.62 3.29
CA TRP A 49 -13.90 19.84 2.04
C TRP A 49 -15.19 19.01 2.04
N ARG A 50 -16.30 19.68 1.72
CA ARG A 50 -17.64 19.12 1.67
C ARG A 50 -18.24 19.19 0.28
N SER A 51 -19.13 18.23 -0.01
CA SER A 51 -20.05 18.29 -1.15
C SER A 51 -21.07 19.40 -0.95
N ASP A 52 -21.81 19.71 -2.00
CA ASP A 52 -22.97 20.61 -1.93
C ASP A 52 -24.06 20.09 -0.98
N THR A 53 -24.10 18.77 -0.76
CA THR A 53 -24.98 18.11 0.23
C THR A 53 -24.43 18.14 1.66
N GLY A 54 -23.26 18.76 1.89
CA GLY A 54 -22.62 18.87 3.20
C GLY A 54 -21.83 17.64 3.65
N ARG A 55 -21.76 16.57 2.83
CA ARG A 55 -20.97 15.37 3.11
C ARG A 55 -19.49 15.70 3.04
N ILE A 56 -18.70 15.20 3.99
CA ILE A 56 -17.24 15.35 3.97
C ILE A 56 -16.68 14.50 2.82
N ILE A 57 -15.96 15.14 1.90
CA ILE A 57 -15.29 14.50 0.76
C ILE A 57 -13.80 14.29 1.07
N GLY A 58 -13.16 15.23 1.76
CA GLY A 58 -11.72 15.12 2.01
C GLY A 58 -11.08 16.38 2.58
N LEU A 59 -9.79 16.56 2.26
CA LEU A 59 -9.00 17.69 2.73
C LEU A 59 -9.54 19.01 2.18
N PRO A 60 -9.40 20.14 2.92
CA PRO A 60 -9.77 21.45 2.42
C PRO A 60 -9.14 21.75 1.05
N ARG A 61 -9.82 22.54 0.23
CA ARG A 61 -9.26 22.99 -1.06
C ARG A 61 -7.93 23.71 -0.85
N SER A 62 -6.99 23.48 -1.76
CA SER A 62 -5.64 24.09 -1.73
C SER A 62 -4.81 23.74 -0.49
N THR A 63 -5.07 22.60 0.13
CA THR A 63 -4.26 22.11 1.26
C THR A 63 -2.85 21.75 0.79
N SER A 64 -1.84 22.42 1.36
CA SER A 64 -0.44 22.03 1.16
C SER A 64 -0.12 20.73 1.91
N PRO A 65 0.93 19.98 1.55
CA PRO A 65 1.33 18.78 2.32
C PRO A 65 1.58 19.07 3.81
N VAL A 66 2.18 20.23 4.13
CA VAL A 66 2.46 20.65 5.50
C VAL A 66 1.15 20.94 6.27
N ASP A 67 0.21 21.61 5.63
CA ASP A 67 -1.09 21.89 6.26
C ASP A 67 -1.92 20.61 6.41
N GLY A 68 -1.87 19.71 5.43
CA GLY A 68 -2.49 18.39 5.48
C GLY A 68 -1.97 17.59 6.68
N GLN A 69 -0.65 17.54 6.86
CA GLN A 69 -0.05 16.92 8.04
C GLN A 69 -0.58 17.53 9.34
N ARG A 70 -0.61 18.86 9.46
CA ARG A 70 -1.12 19.54 10.67
C ARG A 70 -2.58 19.23 10.94
N LEU A 71 -3.42 19.20 9.91
CA LEU A 71 -4.85 18.87 10.01
C LEU A 71 -5.05 17.45 10.50
N VAL A 72 -4.36 16.48 9.89
CA VAL A 72 -4.42 15.06 10.26
C VAL A 72 -3.90 14.86 11.69
N SER A 73 -2.75 15.44 12.03
CA SER A 73 -2.19 15.35 13.39
C SER A 73 -3.11 15.96 14.44
N GLY A 74 -3.79 17.07 14.15
CA GLY A 74 -4.75 17.67 15.08
C GLY A 74 -5.96 16.77 15.36
N LEU A 75 -6.51 16.14 14.32
CA LEU A 75 -7.64 15.20 14.45
C LEU A 75 -7.23 13.89 15.13
N ALA A 76 -6.10 13.31 14.72
CA ALA A 76 -5.57 12.09 15.32
C ALA A 76 -5.16 12.30 16.78
N GLY A 77 -4.53 13.43 17.09
CA GLY A 77 -4.22 13.83 18.47
C GLY A 77 -5.46 13.94 19.33
N TRP A 78 -6.53 14.55 18.83
CA TRP A 78 -7.79 14.65 19.56
C TRP A 78 -8.38 13.28 19.94
N LEU A 79 -8.35 12.30 19.02
CA LEU A 79 -8.76 10.92 19.29
C LEU A 79 -7.83 10.25 20.31
N GLY A 80 -6.52 10.40 20.15
CA GLY A 80 -5.50 9.84 21.04
C GLY A 80 -5.66 10.33 22.48
N ASP A 81 -5.84 11.64 22.68
CA ASP A 81 -6.05 12.27 23.99
C ASP A 81 -7.32 11.77 24.70
N ARG A 82 -8.25 11.14 23.97
CA ARG A 82 -9.56 10.68 24.46
C ARG A 82 -9.73 9.18 24.41
N LEU A 83 -8.67 8.43 24.12
CA LEU A 83 -8.76 6.99 23.92
C LEU A 83 -9.39 6.28 25.13
N ASP A 84 -9.01 6.64 26.36
CA ASP A 84 -9.58 6.05 27.57
C ASP A 84 -11.09 6.29 27.70
N ALA A 85 -11.54 7.50 27.37
CA ALA A 85 -12.96 7.86 27.39
C ALA A 85 -13.75 7.16 26.27
N ILE A 86 -13.13 6.99 25.10
CA ILE A 86 -13.69 6.25 23.97
C ILE A 86 -13.86 4.77 24.33
N LEU A 87 -12.82 4.14 24.91
CA LEU A 87 -12.85 2.73 25.29
C LEU A 87 -13.78 2.44 26.47
N SER A 88 -14.06 3.47 27.28
CA SER A 88 -15.03 3.38 28.40
C SER A 88 -16.47 3.70 27.98
N ALA A 89 -16.69 4.12 26.74
CA ALA A 89 -18.03 4.42 26.25
C ALA A 89 -18.83 3.13 26.00
N ASP A 90 -20.14 3.17 26.28
CA ASP A 90 -21.06 2.05 26.04
C ASP A 90 -21.43 1.95 24.55
N ARG A 91 -20.41 1.82 23.68
CA ARG A 91 -20.52 1.72 22.21
C ARG A 91 -19.46 0.78 21.62
N PRO A 92 -19.48 -0.52 21.98
CA PRO A 92 -18.50 -1.49 21.50
C PRO A 92 -18.48 -1.58 19.97
N ASP A 93 -19.64 -1.55 19.32
CA ASP A 93 -19.76 -1.65 17.86
C ASP A 93 -19.04 -0.49 17.14
N ASP A 94 -19.10 0.73 17.68
CA ASP A 94 -18.39 1.90 17.12
C ASP A 94 -16.87 1.78 17.32
N VAL A 95 -16.42 1.20 18.44
CA VAL A 95 -15.00 0.93 18.71
C VAL A 95 -14.45 -0.11 17.74
N ASP A 96 -15.21 -1.19 17.50
CA ASP A 96 -14.83 -2.24 16.57
C ASP A 96 -14.77 -1.72 15.13
N ALA A 97 -15.80 -0.98 14.70
CA ALA A 97 -15.84 -0.36 13.39
C ALA A 97 -14.70 0.66 13.18
N MET A 98 -14.34 1.43 14.21
CA MET A 98 -13.17 2.33 14.15
C MET A 98 -11.86 1.54 14.07
N SER A 99 -11.75 0.43 14.81
CA SER A 99 -10.57 -0.44 14.78
C SER A 99 -10.37 -1.08 13.41
N ASP A 100 -11.45 -1.47 12.74
CA ASP A 100 -11.40 -1.96 11.36
C ASP A 100 -10.99 -0.87 10.37
N ALA A 101 -11.52 0.35 10.53
CA ALA A 101 -11.10 1.51 9.73
C ALA A 101 -9.60 1.81 9.85
N VAL A 102 -8.98 1.57 11.02
CA VAL A 102 -7.51 1.72 11.18
C VAL A 102 -6.73 0.72 10.34
N ARG A 103 -7.26 -0.47 10.04
CA ARG A 103 -6.60 -1.44 9.15
C ARG A 103 -6.50 -0.90 7.73
N ASP A 104 -7.50 -0.16 7.27
CA ASP A 104 -7.48 0.48 5.94
C ASP A 104 -6.38 1.55 5.84
N VAL A 105 -6.10 2.28 6.93
CA VAL A 105 -4.97 3.23 7.00
C VAL A 105 -3.65 2.53 6.74
N TRP A 106 -3.42 1.35 7.34
CA TRP A 106 -2.19 0.59 7.13
C TRP A 106 -2.07 0.06 5.71
N ARG A 107 -3.18 -0.42 5.13
CA ARG A 107 -3.23 -0.85 3.72
C ARG A 107 -2.86 0.29 2.78
N MET A 108 -3.43 1.48 2.99
CA MET A 108 -3.16 2.65 2.14
C MET A 108 -1.74 3.21 2.33
N ASN A 109 -1.20 3.21 3.55
CA ASN A 109 0.20 3.58 3.80
C ASN A 109 1.19 2.61 3.14
N ALA A 110 0.83 1.33 2.99
CA ALA A 110 1.64 0.37 2.24
C ALA A 110 1.57 0.61 0.72
N ARG A 111 0.40 1.05 0.21
CA ARG A 111 0.19 1.38 -1.21
C ARG A 111 0.94 2.65 -1.63
N TRP A 112 1.01 3.65 -0.75
CA TRP A 112 1.62 4.95 -1.02
C TRP A 112 2.80 5.25 -0.06
N PRO A 113 3.95 4.59 -0.24
CA PRO A 113 5.06 4.74 0.69
C PRO A 113 5.70 6.13 0.58
N ARG A 114 5.99 6.75 1.73
CA ARG A 114 6.65 8.08 1.84
C ARG A 114 8.10 8.10 1.38
N ILE A 115 8.75 6.95 1.41
CA ILE A 115 10.10 6.72 0.92
C ILE A 115 9.94 5.61 -0.11
N GLU A 116 10.48 5.81 -1.30
CA GLU A 116 10.47 4.80 -2.34
C GLU A 116 11.09 3.50 -1.82
N ARG A 117 10.29 2.42 -1.79
CA ARG A 117 10.72 1.12 -1.30
C ARG A 117 10.92 0.18 -2.48
N PRO A 118 12.08 -0.47 -2.60
CA PRO A 118 12.23 -1.49 -3.61
C PRO A 118 11.38 -2.70 -3.27
N SER A 119 10.76 -3.28 -4.29
CA SER A 119 10.32 -4.68 -4.23
C SER A 119 11.50 -5.57 -4.59
N PHE A 120 11.68 -6.68 -3.90
CA PHE A 120 12.81 -7.58 -4.19
C PHE A 120 12.35 -8.70 -5.11
N SER A 121 13.05 -8.88 -6.22
CA SER A 121 12.85 -10.00 -7.14
C SER A 121 13.16 -11.33 -6.46
N ALA A 122 12.47 -12.39 -6.90
CA ALA A 122 12.85 -13.76 -6.60
C ALA A 122 14.09 -14.20 -7.40
N VAL A 123 14.41 -13.51 -8.50
CA VAL A 123 15.57 -13.78 -9.34
C VAL A 123 16.83 -13.24 -8.63
N PRO A 124 17.83 -14.09 -8.35
CA PRO A 124 19.12 -13.61 -7.85
C PRO A 124 19.88 -12.87 -8.96
N CYS A 125 20.80 -12.00 -8.58
CA CYS A 125 21.68 -11.32 -9.53
C CYS A 125 22.45 -12.36 -10.38
N PRO A 126 22.32 -12.34 -11.73
CA PRO A 126 22.90 -13.35 -12.61
C PRO A 126 24.42 -13.24 -12.76
N ARG A 127 25.06 -12.20 -12.22
CA ARG A 127 26.52 -12.08 -12.27
C ARG A 127 27.16 -13.16 -11.40
N GLN A 128 28.13 -13.89 -11.99
CA GLN A 128 28.70 -15.13 -11.47
C GLN A 128 29.16 -15.09 -9.99
N ASP A 129 29.55 -13.92 -9.48
CA ASP A 129 30.04 -13.76 -8.10
C ASP A 129 29.18 -12.84 -7.22
N CYS A 130 28.01 -12.42 -7.70
CA CYS A 130 27.18 -11.48 -6.96
C CYS A 130 26.19 -12.18 -6.03
N GLY A 131 25.32 -13.03 -6.57
CA GLY A 131 24.28 -13.74 -5.80
C GLY A 131 23.29 -12.85 -5.03
N ALA A 132 23.42 -11.52 -5.14
CA ALA A 132 22.67 -10.56 -4.36
C ALA A 132 21.22 -10.44 -4.87
N ARG A 133 20.31 -9.95 -4.02
CA ARG A 133 18.91 -9.77 -4.42
C ARG A 133 18.77 -8.60 -5.37
N ILE A 134 17.88 -8.72 -6.35
CA ILE A 134 17.54 -7.63 -7.26
C ILE A 134 16.45 -6.78 -6.61
N ALA A 135 16.71 -5.49 -6.45
CA ALA A 135 15.76 -4.48 -6.00
C ALA A 135 15.12 -3.79 -7.23
N VAL A 136 13.79 -3.78 -7.27
CA VAL A 136 12.97 -3.20 -8.34
C VAL A 136 12.21 -2.03 -7.75
N TYR A 137 12.54 -0.85 -8.22
CA TYR A 137 11.90 0.41 -7.89
C TYR A 137 10.81 0.69 -8.93
N PRO A 138 9.61 1.14 -8.52
CA PRO A 138 8.56 1.53 -9.45
C PRO A 138 9.02 2.72 -10.32
N PRO A 139 8.39 2.96 -11.47
CA PRO A 139 8.69 4.16 -12.26
C PRO A 139 8.29 5.42 -11.48
N ALA A 140 9.11 6.47 -11.58
CA ALA A 140 8.88 7.73 -10.87
C ALA A 140 7.69 8.50 -11.46
N PHE A 141 7.49 8.41 -12.78
CA PHE A 141 6.39 9.01 -13.52
C PHE A 141 5.71 7.99 -14.43
N GLU A 142 4.48 8.29 -14.84
CA GLU A 142 3.75 7.45 -15.80
C GLU A 142 4.46 7.46 -17.16
N GLY A 143 4.78 6.28 -17.68
CA GLY A 143 5.53 6.10 -18.94
C GLY A 143 7.05 5.95 -18.78
N ASP A 144 7.59 6.10 -17.57
CA ASP A 144 9.00 5.79 -17.28
C ASP A 144 9.21 4.28 -17.08
N ASP A 145 10.46 3.85 -17.28
CA ASP A 145 10.91 2.50 -16.97
C ASP A 145 11.14 2.31 -15.46
N ARG A 146 10.95 1.08 -14.99
CA ARG A 146 11.31 0.64 -13.65
C ARG A 146 12.82 0.72 -13.46
N ARG A 147 13.26 1.28 -12.34
CA ARG A 147 14.68 1.23 -11.96
C ARG A 147 14.99 -0.11 -11.31
N VAL A 148 15.79 -0.94 -11.98
CA VAL A 148 16.18 -2.26 -11.48
C VAL A 148 17.67 -2.29 -11.12
N VAL A 149 17.98 -2.54 -9.85
CA VAL A 149 19.36 -2.54 -9.34
C VAL A 149 19.55 -3.68 -8.33
N CYS A 150 20.64 -4.44 -8.42
CA CYS A 150 20.96 -5.42 -7.37
C CYS A 150 21.52 -4.73 -6.12
N THR A 151 21.41 -5.35 -4.94
CA THR A 151 21.91 -4.72 -3.69
C THR A 151 23.43 -4.49 -3.66
N ALA A 152 24.19 -5.09 -4.58
CA ALA A 152 25.61 -4.81 -4.80
C ALA A 152 25.89 -3.67 -5.83
N GLY A 153 24.85 -3.06 -6.40
CA GLY A 153 24.96 -1.87 -7.26
C GLY A 153 24.86 -2.11 -8.77
N HIS A 154 24.63 -3.34 -9.23
CA HIS A 154 24.47 -3.62 -10.66
C HIS A 154 23.11 -3.16 -11.18
N TRP A 155 23.09 -2.27 -12.15
CA TRP A 155 21.87 -1.81 -12.82
C TRP A 155 21.48 -2.73 -13.98
N TYR A 156 20.17 -2.87 -14.20
CA TYR A 156 19.58 -3.63 -15.30
C TYR A 156 18.54 -2.76 -16.03
N PRO A 157 18.57 -2.72 -17.36
CA PRO A 157 17.43 -2.27 -18.16
C PRO A 157 16.18 -3.10 -17.87
N GLU A 158 15.00 -2.51 -18.00
CA GLU A 158 13.73 -3.19 -17.75
C GLU A 158 13.56 -4.43 -18.64
N GLU A 159 13.86 -4.31 -19.94
CA GLU A 159 13.77 -5.41 -20.90
C GLU A 159 14.66 -6.61 -20.53
N GLU A 160 15.89 -6.34 -20.07
CA GLU A 160 16.81 -7.38 -19.61
C GLU A 160 16.28 -8.07 -18.35
N TYR A 161 15.74 -7.29 -17.41
CA TYR A 161 15.14 -7.82 -16.19
C TYR A 161 13.91 -8.68 -16.50
N GLU A 162 13.05 -8.27 -17.44
CA GLU A 162 11.92 -9.09 -17.88
C GLU A 162 12.37 -10.40 -18.51
N HIS A 163 13.40 -10.36 -19.35
CA HIS A 163 13.99 -11.57 -19.92
C HIS A 163 14.51 -12.51 -18.83
N LEU A 164 15.23 -11.98 -17.83
CA LEU A 164 15.73 -12.75 -16.70
C LEU A 164 14.62 -13.44 -15.90
N ILE A 165 13.51 -12.74 -15.64
CA ILE A 165 12.33 -13.34 -14.98
C ILE A 165 11.79 -14.50 -15.80
N ARG A 166 11.59 -14.32 -17.11
CA ARG A 166 11.04 -15.36 -17.99
C ARG A 166 11.90 -16.62 -17.98
N VAL A 167 13.22 -16.46 -18.08
CA VAL A 167 14.18 -17.56 -18.02
C VAL A 167 14.15 -18.25 -16.66
N PHE A 168 14.16 -17.48 -15.57
CA PHE A 168 14.12 -18.03 -14.21
C PHE A 168 12.84 -18.83 -13.94
N GLU A 169 11.68 -18.31 -14.35
CA GLU A 169 10.41 -19.02 -14.24
C GLU A 169 10.39 -20.31 -15.06
N GLN A 170 10.96 -20.30 -16.26
CA GLN A 170 11.04 -21.49 -17.09
C GLN A 170 11.90 -22.58 -16.42
N VAL A 171 13.09 -22.22 -15.93
CA VAL A 171 13.98 -23.14 -15.21
C VAL A 171 13.29 -23.70 -13.98
N ALA A 172 12.67 -22.85 -13.15
CA ALA A 172 11.94 -23.28 -11.95
C ALA A 172 10.78 -24.25 -12.28
N ARG A 173 10.06 -24.03 -13.39
CA ARG A 173 9.00 -24.94 -13.86
C ARG A 173 9.57 -26.28 -14.31
N GLU A 174 10.70 -26.27 -15.02
CA GLU A 174 11.38 -27.49 -15.47
C GLU A 174 11.91 -28.30 -14.29
N GLU A 175 12.55 -27.66 -13.31
CA GLU A 175 13.01 -28.29 -12.07
C GLU A 175 11.84 -28.87 -11.25
N ALA A 176 10.74 -28.15 -11.13
CA ALA A 176 9.54 -28.66 -10.45
C ALA A 176 8.97 -29.88 -11.19
N LYS A 177 9.01 -29.90 -12.52
CA LYS A 177 8.56 -31.04 -13.33
C LYS A 177 9.50 -32.24 -13.16
N THR A 178 10.82 -32.04 -13.22
CA THR A 178 11.80 -33.12 -13.04
C THR A 178 11.71 -33.70 -11.62
N ALA A 179 11.60 -32.86 -10.58
CA ALA A 179 11.41 -33.30 -9.21
C ALA A 179 10.13 -34.13 -9.02
N ARG A 180 9.01 -33.71 -9.65
CA ARG A 180 7.76 -34.48 -9.63
C ARG A 180 7.90 -35.85 -10.32
N VAL A 181 8.56 -35.89 -11.47
CA VAL A 181 8.83 -37.14 -12.21
C VAL A 181 9.75 -38.05 -11.39
N ALA A 182 10.85 -37.52 -10.85
CA ALA A 182 11.79 -38.25 -9.99
C ALA A 182 11.07 -38.84 -8.76
N LYS A 183 10.24 -38.06 -8.07
CA LYS A 183 9.42 -38.53 -6.94
C LYS A 183 8.46 -39.65 -7.34
N ARG A 184 7.83 -39.55 -8.52
CA ARG A 184 6.94 -40.60 -9.06
C ARG A 184 7.71 -41.87 -9.39
N LEU A 185 8.89 -41.75 -9.99
CA LEU A 185 9.77 -42.89 -10.31
C LEU A 185 10.28 -43.56 -9.03
N ALA A 186 10.77 -42.79 -8.05
CA ALA A 186 11.18 -43.30 -6.75
C ALA A 186 10.06 -44.09 -6.05
N LYS A 187 8.82 -43.56 -6.07
CA LYS A 187 7.64 -44.26 -5.54
C LYS A 187 7.31 -45.54 -6.32
N ARG A 188 7.46 -45.54 -7.64
CA ARG A 188 7.10 -46.67 -8.52
C ARG A 188 8.13 -47.80 -8.48
N TYR A 189 9.41 -47.47 -8.35
CA TYR A 189 10.53 -48.41 -8.45
C TYR A 189 11.19 -48.71 -7.10
N GLY A 190 10.68 -48.16 -5.98
CA GLY A 190 11.20 -48.43 -4.63
C GLY A 190 12.61 -47.92 -4.37
N ILE A 191 13.18 -47.09 -5.26
CA ILE A 191 14.53 -46.54 -5.12
C ILE A 191 14.47 -45.48 -4.02
N GLY A 192 14.89 -45.87 -2.81
CA GLY A 192 14.83 -45.06 -1.59
C GLY A 192 14.30 -45.80 -0.35
N ALA A 193 13.84 -47.05 -0.47
CA ALA A 193 13.54 -47.91 0.68
C ALA A 193 14.69 -48.92 0.91
N THR A 194 15.83 -48.43 1.39
CA THR A 194 16.85 -49.25 2.02
C THR A 194 17.07 -48.69 3.42
N THR A 195 16.61 -49.46 4.40
CA THR A 195 16.97 -49.50 5.84
C THR A 195 17.73 -48.32 6.43
#